data_AF-A0A6S6T710-F1
#
_entry.id   AF-A0A6S6T710-F1
#
_cell.length_a   1.000
_cell.length_b   1.000
_cell.length_c   1.000
_cell.angle_alpha   90.00
_cell.angle_beta   90.00
_cell.angle_gamma   90.00
#
_symmetry.space_group_name_H-M   'P 1'
#
loop_
_entity.id
_entity.type
_entity.pdbx_description
1 polymer ?
#
loop_
_entity_poly.entity_id
_entity_poly.type
_entity_poly.pdbx_seq_one_letter_code
_entity_poly.pdbx_strand_id
1 'polypeptide(L)'
;MMHLSFHKDLLNGTLIHYYATCKREAWLYSRKIHADQWDENILMGKALADIKEEQLHDFPFSNLKFDKIGKERGHYLVTEYKKSMSNPEGAKMQLLFYMWQLKSSLKLKQINGK
;
A
#
# COMPACT_ATOMS: atom_id res chain seq x y z
N MET A 1 -15.86 -21.78 19.37
CA MET A 1 -15.26 -20.45 19.60
C MET A 1 -14.14 -20.30 18.56
N MET A 2 -14.32 -19.44 17.56
CA MET A 2 -13.30 -19.29 16.51
C MET A 2 -12.11 -18.54 17.11
N HIS A 3 -10.98 -19.23 17.29
CA HIS A 3 -9.76 -18.59 17.77
C HIS A 3 -9.34 -17.56 16.73
N LEU A 4 -9.44 -16.26 17.05
CA LEU A 4 -8.97 -15.20 16.16
C LEU A 4 -7.44 -15.18 16.25
N SER A 5 -6.77 -16.00 15.44
CA SER A 5 -5.31 -15.93 15.28
C SER A 5 -4.98 -14.74 14.37
N PHE A 6 -4.24 -13.79 14.90
CA PHE A 6 -3.70 -12.68 14.12
C PHE A 6 -2.59 -13.21 13.20
N HIS A 7 -2.87 -13.28 11.90
CA HIS A 7 -1.87 -13.61 10.90
C HIS A 7 -1.29 -12.32 10.32
N LYS A 8 0.00 -12.09 10.56
CA LYS A 8 0.71 -10.87 10.11
C LYS A 8 0.65 -10.69 8.58
N ASP A 9 0.50 -11.79 7.84
CA ASP A 9 0.39 -11.82 6.38
C ASP A 9 -0.88 -11.14 5.84
N LEU A 10 -1.87 -10.92 6.72
CA LEU A 10 -3.08 -10.17 6.39
C LEU A 10 -2.85 -8.65 6.37
N LEU A 11 -1.72 -8.16 6.89
CA LEU A 11 -1.36 -6.74 6.84
C LEU A 11 -0.82 -6.37 5.45
N ASN A 12 -1.54 -5.48 4.77
CA ASN A 12 -1.11 -4.87 3.52
C ASN A 12 -1.42 -3.36 3.53
N GLY A 13 -0.91 -2.64 2.52
CA GLY A 13 -1.09 -1.19 2.43
C GLY A 13 -2.55 -0.75 2.44
N THR A 14 -3.43 -1.49 1.76
CA THR A 14 -4.88 -1.23 1.72
C THR A 14 -5.53 -1.37 3.10
N LEU A 15 -5.21 -2.42 3.85
CA LEU A 15 -5.75 -2.61 5.19
C LEU A 15 -5.29 -1.51 6.15
N ILE A 16 -4.02 -1.08 6.04
CA ILE A 16 -3.49 0.06 6.83
C ILE A 16 -4.19 1.36 6.44
N HIS A 17 -4.38 1.62 5.16
CA HIS A 17 -5.14 2.77 4.65
C HIS A 17 -6.54 2.78 5.26
N TYR A 18 -7.30 1.69 5.10
CA TYR A 18 -8.65 1.59 5.64
C TYR A 18 -8.69 1.69 7.15
N TYR A 19 -7.72 1.17 7.88
CA TYR A 19 -7.70 1.29 9.32
C TYR A 19 -7.54 2.75 9.78
N ALA A 20 -6.70 3.51 9.05
CA ALA A 20 -6.54 4.94 9.26
C ALA A 20 -7.78 5.75 8.84
N THR A 21 -8.49 5.36 7.78
CA THR A 21 -9.75 5.97 7.35
C THR A 21 -10.91 5.68 8.30
N CYS A 22 -11.18 4.40 8.52
CA CYS A 22 -12.33 3.88 9.22
C CYS A 22 -12.09 2.43 9.69
N LYS A 23 -12.00 2.21 11.01
CA LYS A 23 -11.79 0.88 11.59
C LYS A 23 -12.81 -0.17 11.14
N ARG A 24 -14.06 0.24 10.87
CA ARG A 24 -15.12 -0.65 10.36
C ARG A 24 -14.84 -1.11 8.94
N GLU A 25 -14.35 -0.23 8.08
CA GLU A 25 -13.95 -0.56 6.72
C GLU A 25 -12.81 -1.58 6.72
N ALA A 26 -11.77 -1.36 7.54
CA ALA A 26 -10.69 -2.33 7.72
C ALA A 26 -11.21 -3.70 8.24
N TRP A 27 -12.16 -3.68 9.18
CA TRP A 27 -12.76 -4.89 9.73
C TRP A 27 -13.54 -5.69 8.66
N LEU A 28 -14.32 -5.02 7.81
CA LEU A 28 -15.04 -5.62 6.69
C LEU A 28 -14.06 -6.19 5.66
N TYR A 29 -13.08 -5.38 5.26
CA TYR A 29 -12.05 -5.79 4.30
C TYR A 29 -11.28 -7.02 4.77
N SER A 30 -10.89 -7.08 6.05
CA SER A 30 -10.22 -8.25 6.65
C SER A 30 -11.06 -9.55 6.60
N ARG A 31 -12.38 -9.44 6.40
CA ARG A 31 -13.33 -10.55 6.26
C ARG A 31 -13.74 -10.79 4.81
N LYS A 32 -12.99 -10.22 3.85
CA LYS A 32 -13.26 -10.30 2.41
C LYS A 32 -14.61 -9.70 2.01
N ILE A 33 -15.10 -8.74 2.80
CA ILE A 33 -16.27 -7.93 2.46
C ILE A 33 -15.72 -6.63 1.86
N HIS A 34 -15.87 -6.50 0.55
CA HIS A 34 -15.29 -5.42 -0.24
C HIS A 34 -16.36 -4.40 -0.65
N ALA A 35 -15.95 -3.16 -0.88
CA ALA A 35 -16.76 -2.18 -1.60
C ALA A 35 -17.05 -2.68 -3.03
N ASP A 36 -18.06 -2.11 -3.68
CA ASP A 36 -18.42 -2.47 -5.04
C ASP A 36 -17.22 -2.34 -5.97
N GLN A 37 -16.75 -3.47 -6.50
CA GLN A 37 -15.55 -3.53 -7.33
C GLN A 37 -15.78 -2.98 -8.75
N TRP A 38 -17.04 -2.74 -9.12
CA TRP A 38 -17.45 -2.17 -10.41
C TRP A 38 -17.60 -0.65 -10.37
N ASP A 39 -17.37 -0.01 -9.22
CA ASP A 39 -17.34 1.44 -9.13
C ASP A 39 -16.28 2.02 -10.07
N GLU A 40 -16.67 3.01 -10.88
CA GLU A 40 -15.82 3.62 -11.90
C GLU A 40 -14.55 4.23 -11.32
N ASN A 41 -14.59 4.75 -10.09
CA ASN A 41 -13.40 5.30 -9.44
C ASN A 41 -12.40 4.21 -9.07
N ILE A 42 -12.89 3.05 -8.63
CA ILE A 42 -12.04 1.90 -8.31
C ILE A 42 -11.42 1.32 -9.59
N LEU A 43 -12.23 1.14 -10.64
CA LEU A 43 -11.75 0.65 -11.94
C LEU A 43 -10.67 1.58 -12.53
N MET A 44 -10.91 2.89 -12.51
CA MET A 44 -9.95 3.87 -12.97
C MET A 44 -8.66 3.87 -12.13
N GLY A 45 -8.77 3.70 -10.81
CA GLY A 45 -7.62 3.55 -9.93
C GLY A 45 -6.76 2.33 -10.26
N LYS A 46 -7.38 1.18 -10.54
CA LYS A 46 -6.70 -0.04 -10.97
C LYS A 46 -5.99 0.15 -12.31
N ALA A 47 -6.69 0.69 -13.31
CA ALA A 47 -6.09 0.97 -14.61
C ALA A 47 -4.87 1.91 -14.53
N LEU A 48 -4.93 2.94 -13.68
CA LEU A 48 -3.78 3.83 -13.43
C LEU A 48 -2.60 3.12 -12.75
N ALA A 49 -2.87 2.15 -11.88
CA ALA A 49 -1.83 1.34 -11.25
C ALA A 49 -1.19 0.39 -12.27
N ASP A 50 -2.00 -0.27 -13.11
CA ASP A 50 -1.54 -1.20 -14.14
C ASP A 50 -0.62 -0.51 -15.16
N ILE A 51 -1.02 0.68 -15.66
CA ILE A 51 -0.20 1.51 -16.56
C ILE A 51 1.16 1.87 -15.94
N LYS A 52 1.22 2.06 -14.62
CA LYS A 52 2.48 2.36 -13.92
C LYS A 52 3.32 1.12 -13.68
N GLU A 53 2.70 -0.02 -13.41
CA GLU A 53 3.38 -1.30 -13.22
C GLU A 53 4.17 -1.67 -14.49
N GLU A 54 3.59 -1.46 -15.68
CA GLU A 54 4.29 -1.64 -16.97
C GLU A 54 5.52 -0.73 -17.14
N GLN A 55 5.57 0.41 -16.44
CA GLN A 55 6.67 1.39 -16.51
C GLN A 55 7.74 1.17 -15.44
N LEU A 56 7.53 0.27 -14.48
CA LEU A 56 8.49 -0.02 -13.42
C LEU A 56 9.41 -1.18 -13.83
N HIS A 57 10.72 -0.98 -13.72
CA HIS A 57 11.69 -2.07 -13.84
C HIS A 57 11.50 -3.04 -12.65
N ASP A 58 11.26 -4.32 -12.95
CA ASP A 58 11.05 -5.40 -11.98
C ASP A 58 12.02 -5.30 -10.79
N PHE A 59 11.49 -4.99 -9.60
CA PHE A 59 12.26 -5.00 -8.37
C PHE A 59 12.08 -6.36 -7.70
N PRO A 60 13.11 -7.23 -7.64
CA PRO A 60 12.93 -8.65 -7.33
C PRO A 60 12.69 -8.98 -5.84
N PHE A 61 12.51 -7.97 -4.97
CA PHE A 61 12.68 -8.15 -3.51
C PHE A 61 11.43 -8.03 -2.64
N SER A 62 10.22 -7.91 -3.17
CA SER A 62 9.02 -8.02 -2.31
C SER A 62 7.71 -8.22 -3.06
N ASN A 63 6.76 -8.94 -2.45
CA ASN A 63 5.34 -8.95 -2.83
C ASN A 63 4.63 -7.59 -2.57
N LEU A 64 5.38 -6.51 -2.41
CA LEU A 64 4.86 -5.16 -2.18
C LEU A 64 4.76 -4.47 -3.53
N LYS A 65 3.53 -4.06 -3.87
CA LYS A 65 3.27 -3.22 -5.05
C LYS A 65 3.34 -1.76 -4.62
N PHE A 66 4.38 -1.07 -5.07
CA PHE A 66 4.52 0.38 -4.95
C PHE A 66 4.23 1.02 -6.30
N ASP A 67 3.66 2.23 -6.31
CA ASP A 67 3.47 2.95 -7.57
C ASP A 67 4.79 3.44 -8.18
N LYS A 68 5.82 3.69 -7.35
CA LYS A 68 7.19 3.93 -7.79
C LYS A 68 8.21 3.67 -6.69
N ILE A 69 9.33 3.06 -7.08
CA ILE A 69 10.54 2.99 -6.26
C ILE A 69 11.73 3.53 -7.07
N GLY A 70 12.48 4.45 -6.47
CA GLY A 70 13.71 5.00 -7.03
C GLY A 70 14.88 4.76 -6.08
N LYS A 71 16.09 4.62 -6.65
CA LYS A 71 17.33 4.67 -5.87
C LYS A 71 18.06 5.95 -6.19
N GLU A 72 18.17 6.85 -5.23
CA GLU A 72 18.88 8.12 -5.39
C GLU A 72 20.02 8.17 -4.37
N ARG A 73 21.27 8.30 -4.87
CA ARG A 73 22.49 8.43 -4.04
C ARG A 73 22.64 7.36 -2.94
N GLY A 74 22.18 6.13 -3.22
CA GLY A 74 22.25 5.02 -2.26
C GLY A 74 21.04 4.91 -1.33
N HIS A 75 20.06 5.80 -1.42
CA HIS A 75 18.82 5.79 -0.65
C HIS A 75 17.64 5.36 -1.51
N TYR A 76 16.66 4.70 -0.88
CA TYR A 76 15.41 4.35 -1.53
C TYR A 76 14.40 5.49 -1.35
N LEU A 77 13.76 5.86 -2.46
CA LEU A 77 12.61 6.76 -2.51
C LEU A 77 11.38 5.96 -2.93
N VAL A 78 10.36 5.95 -2.09
CA VAL A 78 9.06 5.32 -2.39
C VAL A 78 8.06 6.43 -2.70
N THR A 79 7.30 6.28 -3.78
CA THR A 79 6.19 7.18 -4.11
C THR A 79 4.89 6.40 -4.18
N GLU A 80 3.87 6.91 -3.51
CA GLU A 80 2.49 6.40 -3.57
C GLU A 80 1.61 7.50 -4.17
N TYR A 81 1.00 7.25 -5.32
CA TYR A 81 0.11 8.21 -5.94
C TYR A 81 -1.35 7.85 -5.63
N LYS A 82 -2.15 8.86 -5.32
CA LYS A 82 -3.61 8.71 -5.21
C LYS A 82 -4.30 9.52 -6.30
N LYS A 83 -5.39 8.95 -6.85
CA LYS A 83 -6.28 9.64 -7.80
C LYS A 83 -6.78 10.97 -7.22
N SER A 84 -7.05 11.02 -5.91
CA SER A 84 -7.48 12.23 -5.21
C SER A 84 -6.82 12.34 -3.84
N MET A 85 -6.74 13.57 -3.34
CA MET A 85 -6.25 13.90 -2.00
C MET A 85 -7.39 13.92 -0.95
N SER A 86 -8.50 13.23 -1.23
CA SER A 86 -9.68 13.21 -0.33
C SER A 86 -9.41 12.54 1.02
N ASN A 87 -8.43 11.63 1.08
CA ASN A 87 -8.02 10.96 2.32
C ASN A 87 -6.48 10.95 2.48
N PRO A 88 -5.89 12.09 2.85
CA PRO A 88 -4.44 12.22 2.94
C PRO A 88 -3.83 11.40 4.08
N GLU A 89 -4.56 11.20 5.18
CA GLU A 89 -4.06 10.44 6.33
C GLU A 89 -3.96 8.94 6.01
N GLY A 90 -4.99 8.36 5.36
CA GLY A 90 -4.93 6.99 4.88
C GLY A 90 -3.79 6.77 3.88
N ALA A 91 -3.60 7.71 2.95
CA ALA A 91 -2.50 7.66 1.98
C ALA A 91 -1.13 7.70 2.66
N LYS A 92 -0.94 8.62 3.63
CA LYS A 92 0.29 8.76 4.41
C LYS A 92 0.58 7.49 5.21
N MET A 93 -0.41 6.92 5.89
CA MET A 93 -0.22 5.70 6.69
C MET A 93 0.15 4.50 5.83
N GLN A 94 -0.43 4.38 4.64
CA GLN A 94 -0.04 3.37 3.66
C GLN A 94 1.43 3.54 3.22
N LEU A 95 1.85 4.76 2.87
CA LEU A 95 3.24 5.03 2.47
C LEU A 95 4.23 4.76 3.62
N LEU A 96 3.90 5.13 4.85
CA LEU A 96 4.73 4.84 6.02
C LEU A 96 4.88 3.34 6.27
N PHE A 97 3.81 2.57 6.08
CA PHE A 97 3.86 1.10 6.19
C PHE A 97 4.81 0.49 5.16
N TYR A 98 4.73 0.95 3.91
CA TYR A 98 5.63 0.56 2.83
C TYR A 98 7.09 0.89 3.13
N MET A 99 7.37 2.11 3.59
CA MET A 99 8.71 2.51 4.00
C MET A 99 9.23 1.65 5.15
N TRP A 100 8.39 1.34 6.14
CA TRP A 100 8.75 0.49 7.27
C TRP A 100 9.07 -0.95 6.83
N GLN A 101 8.27 -1.55 5.94
CA GLN A 101 8.52 -2.89 5.43
C GLN A 101 9.82 -2.97 4.63
N LEU A 102 10.06 -2.02 3.72
CA LEU A 102 11.31 -1.93 2.95
C LEU A 102 12.53 -1.76 3.86
N LYS A 103 12.46 -0.81 4.80
CA LYS A 103 13.55 -0.55 5.74
C LYS A 103 13.88 -1.78 6.58
N SER A 104 12.85 -2.47 7.07
CA SER A 104 13.00 -3.65 7.93
C SER A 104 13.54 -4.85 7.15
N SER A 105 13.05 -5.08 5.94
CA SER A 105 13.44 -6.24 5.12
C SER A 105 14.86 -6.11 4.56
N LEU A 106 15.25 -4.90 4.15
CA LEU A 106 16.57 -4.62 3.57
C LEU A 106 17.58 -4.05 4.57
N LYS A 107 17.21 -3.95 5.86
CA LYS A 107 18.03 -3.37 6.94
C LYS A 107 18.62 -2.00 6.59
N LEU A 108 17.83 -1.14 5.96
CA LEU A 108 18.28 0.16 5.45
C LEU A 108 18.50 1.14 6.60
N LYS A 109 19.58 1.93 6.52
CA LYS A 109 19.80 3.04 7.46
C LYS A 109 18.84 4.20 7.21
N GLN A 110 18.51 4.48 5.95
CA GLN A 110 17.66 5.60 5.53
C GLN A 110 16.75 5.23 4.35
N ILE A 111 15.51 5.74 4.41
CA ILE A 111 14.49 5.63 3.37
C ILE A 111 13.68 6.94 3.36
N ASN A 112 13.30 7.40 2.18
CA ASN A 112 12.48 8.60 1.98
C ASN A 112 11.16 8.23 1.30
N GLY A 113 10.11 9.01 1.56
CA GLY A 113 8.78 8.84 0.97
C GLY A 113 8.28 10.14 0.36
N LYS A 114 7.55 10.05 -0.76
CA LYS A 114 6.89 11.18 -1.42
C LYS A 114 5.44 10.84 -1.77
#